data_AF-A0AAN0R535-F1
#
_entry.id   AF-A0AAN0R535-F1
#
_cell.length_a   1.000
_cell.length_b   1.000
_cell.length_c   1.000
_cell.angle_alpha   90.00
_cell.angle_beta   90.00
_cell.angle_gamma   90.00
#
_symmetry.space_group_name_H-M   'P 1'
#
loop_
_entity.id
_entity.type
_entity.pdbx_description
1 polymer ?
#
loop_
_entity_poly.entity_id
_entity_poly.type
_entity_poly.pdbx_seq_one_letter_code
_entity_poly.pdbx_strand_id
1 'polypeptide(L)'
;MTTNLERLHQQAEAAVSLEQVPFDYMSAVRIARQASPGLDGTALQSAVDRIKAMYLATGSYEEPQVTAQSIVRRHMGKTQAQRREMAKELRAIGYRGRYASAGEVLDLMTEAHNRALDDVRPSARAILRQQVGEDDAPRLATTKSRYIKSAMQKLADHPTARLMEAEGMRTARDVSEICKSSLAGGVAALYQRADVAKRLAGLTDTQAEQAREIAALKARLVALETRQDVAESGEHWHDVAKRMRSEGATYGSIAKATGQGRSAVSNYLLRNA
;
A
#
# COMPACT_ATOMS: atom_id res chain seq x y z
N MET A 1 50.27 66.65 -12.62
CA MET A 1 50.59 65.31 -12.07
C MET A 1 49.48 64.96 -11.10
N THR A 2 48.53 64.13 -11.50
CA THR A 2 47.43 63.70 -10.62
C THR A 2 47.98 62.76 -9.56
N THR A 3 47.57 62.97 -8.31
CA THR A 3 48.07 62.18 -7.17
C THR A 3 47.45 60.78 -7.17
N ASN A 4 48.11 59.79 -6.57
CA ASN A 4 47.58 58.42 -6.49
C ASN A 4 46.21 58.34 -5.79
N LEU A 5 45.86 59.32 -4.96
CA LEU A 5 44.55 59.47 -4.33
C LEU A 5 43.45 59.89 -5.32
N GLU A 6 43.75 60.78 -6.26
CA GLU A 6 42.80 61.18 -7.30
C GLU A 6 42.56 60.06 -8.32
N ARG A 7 43.57 59.23 -8.61
CA ARG A 7 43.38 58.01 -9.41
C ARG A 7 42.53 56.96 -8.71
N LEU A 8 42.69 56.81 -7.39
CA LEU A 8 41.85 55.91 -6.59
C LEU A 8 40.41 56.41 -6.48
N HIS A 9 40.19 57.71 -6.36
CA HIS A 9 38.85 58.32 -6.41
C HIS A 9 38.22 58.21 -7.79
N GLN A 10 38.96 58.44 -8.88
CA GLN A 10 38.44 58.23 -10.25
C GLN A 10 38.20 56.74 -10.56
N GLN A 11 38.98 55.82 -10.00
CA GLN A 11 38.71 54.38 -10.10
C GLN A 11 37.53 53.94 -9.23
N ALA A 12 37.28 54.59 -8.08
CA ALA A 12 36.11 54.35 -7.24
C ALA A 12 34.82 54.94 -7.82
N GLU A 13 34.89 56.11 -8.46
CA GLU A 13 33.77 56.73 -9.18
C GLU A 13 33.47 56.03 -10.51
N ALA A 14 34.47 55.46 -11.18
CA ALA A 14 34.26 54.58 -12.34
C ALA A 14 33.80 53.16 -11.94
N ALA A 15 33.99 52.76 -10.68
CA ALA A 15 33.49 51.53 -10.08
C ALA A 15 32.23 51.77 -9.24
N VAL A 16 31.33 52.64 -9.71
CA VAL A 16 29.90 52.45 -9.42
C VAL A 16 29.52 51.13 -10.09
N SER A 17 29.74 50.06 -9.35
CA SER A 17 29.01 48.81 -9.46
C SER A 17 27.54 49.20 -9.55
N LEU A 18 27.02 49.27 -10.78
CA LEU A 18 25.61 49.06 -11.02
C LEU A 18 25.33 47.69 -10.41
N GLU A 19 24.86 47.68 -9.15
CA GLU A 19 24.29 46.49 -8.56
C GLU A 19 23.36 45.91 -9.64
N GLN A 20 23.71 44.74 -10.15
CA GLN A 20 22.90 44.05 -11.14
C GLN A 20 21.61 43.66 -10.43
N VAL A 21 20.65 44.59 -10.38
CA VAL A 21 19.34 44.33 -9.83
C VAL A 21 18.72 43.28 -10.75
N PRO A 22 18.45 42.06 -10.26
CA PRO A 22 17.85 41.03 -11.09
C PRO A 22 16.50 41.53 -11.60
N PHE A 23 16.20 41.24 -12.86
CA PHE A 23 14.92 41.65 -13.45
C PHE A 23 13.75 41.05 -12.63
N ASP A 24 12.93 41.93 -12.06
CA ASP A 24 11.69 41.59 -11.39
C ASP A 24 10.51 42.04 -12.27
N TYR A 25 9.62 41.11 -12.57
CA TYR A 25 8.44 41.39 -13.39
C TYR A 25 7.51 42.42 -12.74
N MET A 26 7.38 42.40 -11.41
CA MET A 26 6.48 43.32 -10.69
C MET A 26 7.04 44.74 -10.65
N SER A 27 8.37 44.89 -10.55
CA SER A 27 9.03 46.19 -10.68
C SER A 27 8.93 46.72 -12.12
N ALA A 28 9.12 45.87 -13.13
CA ALA A 28 8.94 46.23 -14.54
C ALA A 28 7.52 46.70 -14.87
N VAL A 29 6.49 46.02 -14.34
CA VAL A 29 5.08 46.44 -14.45
C VAL A 29 4.85 47.81 -13.80
N ARG A 30 5.47 48.05 -12.64
CA ARG A 30 5.37 49.33 -11.93
C ARG A 30 6.04 50.46 -12.73
N ILE A 31 7.23 50.22 -13.27
CA ILE A 31 7.95 51.18 -14.13
C ILE A 31 7.13 51.48 -15.40
N ALA A 32 6.58 50.45 -16.05
CA ALA A 32 5.74 50.62 -17.24
C ALA A 32 4.48 51.47 -16.94
N ARG A 33 3.82 51.23 -15.81
CA ARG A 33 2.64 52.00 -15.38
C ARG A 33 2.96 53.42 -14.92
N GLN A 34 4.14 53.63 -14.34
CA GLN A 34 4.62 54.96 -13.97
C GLN A 34 4.97 55.79 -15.21
N ALA A 35 5.58 55.17 -16.23
CA ALA A 35 5.92 55.83 -17.48
C ALA A 35 4.69 56.11 -18.35
N SER A 36 3.65 55.28 -18.27
CA SER A 36 2.40 55.47 -19.01
C SER A 36 1.19 54.98 -18.19
N PRO A 37 0.57 55.90 -17.41
CA PRO A 37 -0.64 55.61 -16.65
C PRO A 37 -1.79 55.24 -17.60
N GLY A 38 -2.43 54.09 -17.39
CA GLY A 38 -3.54 53.60 -18.22
C GLY A 38 -3.18 52.48 -19.21
N LEU A 39 -1.95 51.96 -19.18
CA LEU A 39 -1.58 50.75 -19.92
C LEU A 39 -2.23 49.49 -19.31
N ASP A 40 -3.06 48.82 -20.10
CA ASP A 40 -3.71 47.56 -19.76
C ASP A 40 -3.49 46.46 -20.82
N GLY A 41 -3.71 45.21 -20.43
CA GLY A 41 -3.72 44.06 -21.34
C GLY A 41 -2.43 43.88 -22.16
N THR A 42 -2.56 43.79 -23.48
CA THR A 42 -1.46 43.54 -24.42
C THR A 42 -0.47 44.70 -24.50
N ALA A 43 -0.94 45.94 -24.35
CA ALA A 43 -0.08 47.13 -24.40
C ALA A 43 0.85 47.20 -23.17
N LEU A 44 0.36 46.82 -22.00
CA LEU A 44 1.17 46.68 -20.79
C LEU A 44 2.21 45.57 -20.95
N GLN A 45 1.81 44.43 -21.51
CA GLN A 45 2.73 43.31 -21.78
C GLN A 45 3.87 43.74 -22.69
N SER A 46 3.59 44.41 -23.82
CA SER A 46 4.61 44.90 -24.75
C SER A 46 5.53 45.97 -24.13
N ALA A 47 5.03 46.78 -23.18
CA ALA A 47 5.87 47.72 -22.45
C ALA A 47 6.83 46.99 -21.49
N VAL A 48 6.34 45.98 -20.77
CA VAL A 48 7.15 45.15 -19.88
C VAL A 48 8.18 44.33 -20.66
N ASP A 49 7.82 43.79 -21.83
CA ASP A 49 8.73 43.03 -22.69
C ASP A 49 9.87 43.92 -23.24
N ARG A 50 9.60 45.20 -23.51
CA ARG A 50 10.65 46.18 -23.88
C ARG A 50 11.62 46.44 -22.73
N ILE A 51 11.13 46.60 -21.51
CA ILE A 51 11.97 46.74 -20.31
C ILE A 51 12.80 45.48 -20.12
N LYS A 52 12.20 44.29 -20.25
CA LYS A 52 12.90 43.01 -20.18
C LYS A 52 14.01 42.88 -21.22
N ALA A 53 13.75 43.31 -22.47
CA ALA A 53 14.75 43.30 -23.54
C ALA A 53 15.95 44.22 -23.23
N MET A 54 15.72 45.36 -22.57
CA MET A 54 16.81 46.22 -22.08
C MET A 54 17.67 45.52 -21.03
N TYR A 55 17.05 44.84 -20.06
CA TYR A 55 17.77 44.09 -19.01
C TYR A 55 18.57 42.90 -19.56
N LEU A 56 18.09 42.27 -20.64
CA LEU A 56 18.82 41.23 -21.38
C LEU A 56 20.02 41.80 -22.13
N ALA A 57 19.85 42.96 -22.78
CA ALA A 57 20.92 43.62 -23.53
C ALA A 57 22.06 44.12 -22.62
N THR A 58 21.75 44.51 -21.39
CA THR A 58 22.74 44.96 -20.38
C THR A 58 23.42 43.81 -19.63
N GLY A 59 23.06 42.54 -19.90
CA GLY A 59 23.64 41.37 -19.21
C GLY A 59 23.26 41.25 -17.72
N SER A 60 22.35 42.09 -17.24
CA SER A 60 21.85 42.11 -15.85
C SER A 60 20.76 41.06 -15.58
N TYR A 61 20.38 40.28 -16.60
CA TYR A 61 19.39 39.23 -16.50
C TYR A 61 19.72 38.10 -17.48
N GLU A 62 19.80 36.88 -16.98
CA GLU A 62 19.78 35.67 -17.81
C GLU A 62 18.33 35.17 -17.88
N GLU A 63 17.84 34.84 -19.07
CA GLU A 63 16.50 34.25 -19.17
C GLU A 63 16.47 32.94 -18.35
N PRO A 64 15.43 32.75 -17.50
CA PRO A 64 15.27 31.50 -16.80
C PRO A 64 15.15 30.40 -17.84
N GLN A 65 16.14 29.50 -17.88
CA GLN A 65 16.14 28.40 -18.81
C GLN A 65 14.82 27.66 -18.70
N VAL A 66 14.14 27.48 -19.83
CA VAL A 66 12.88 26.75 -19.90
C VAL A 66 13.18 25.29 -19.57
N THR A 67 13.10 24.95 -18.29
CA THR A 67 13.27 23.58 -17.81
C THR A 67 12.03 22.77 -18.13
N ALA A 68 12.18 21.47 -18.37
CA ALA A 68 11.05 20.55 -18.54
C ALA A 68 10.02 20.68 -17.41
N GLN A 69 10.48 20.93 -16.18
CA GLN A 69 9.62 21.17 -15.02
C GLN A 69 8.75 22.43 -15.15
N SER A 70 9.29 23.53 -15.71
CA SER A 70 8.53 24.76 -15.94
C SER A 70 7.39 24.58 -16.95
N ILE A 71 7.61 23.77 -18.00
CA ILE A 71 6.60 23.41 -19.00
C ILE A 71 5.50 22.57 -18.36
N VAL A 72 5.86 21.54 -17.58
CA VAL A 72 4.91 20.69 -16.86
C VAL A 72 4.06 21.50 -15.89
N ARG A 73 4.65 22.41 -15.11
CA ARG A 73 3.89 23.30 -14.20
C ARG A 73 2.92 24.19 -14.95
N ARG A 74 3.34 24.76 -16.08
CA ARG A 74 2.47 25.58 -16.95
C ARG A 74 1.28 24.78 -17.47
N HIS A 75 1.51 23.55 -17.95
CA HIS A 75 0.43 22.66 -18.39
C HIS A 75 -0.51 22.28 -17.25
N MET A 76 0.02 21.90 -16.08
CA MET A 76 -0.80 21.61 -14.90
C MET A 76 -1.67 22.80 -14.49
N GLY A 77 -1.12 24.02 -14.53
CA GLY A 77 -1.87 25.25 -14.26
C GLY A 77 -3.01 25.48 -15.25
N LYS A 78 -2.78 25.29 -16.56
CA LYS A 78 -3.81 25.36 -17.60
C LYS A 78 -4.92 24.33 -17.37
N THR A 79 -4.57 23.08 -17.11
CA THR A 79 -5.53 22.01 -16.80
C THR A 79 -6.35 22.34 -15.55
N GLN A 80 -5.72 22.92 -14.52
CA GLN A 80 -6.42 23.32 -13.30
C GLN A 80 -7.38 24.50 -13.56
N ALA A 81 -7.00 25.47 -14.40
CA ALA A 81 -7.87 26.57 -14.80
C ALA A 81 -9.10 26.05 -15.58
N GLN A 82 -8.91 25.19 -16.57
CA GLN A 82 -10.00 24.54 -17.32
C GLN A 82 -10.95 23.77 -16.40
N ARG A 83 -10.41 23.02 -15.42
CA ARG A 83 -11.25 22.33 -14.42
C ARG A 83 -12.08 23.29 -13.57
N ARG A 84 -11.55 24.47 -13.24
CA ARG A 84 -12.30 25.49 -12.49
C ARG A 84 -13.40 26.11 -13.34
N GLU A 85 -13.16 26.37 -14.62
CA GLU A 85 -14.15 26.87 -15.56
C GLU A 85 -15.29 25.86 -15.76
N MET A 86 -14.96 24.61 -16.09
CA MET A 86 -15.95 23.53 -16.17
C MET A 86 -16.76 23.39 -14.87
N ALA A 87 -16.11 23.48 -13.70
CA ALA A 87 -16.82 23.42 -12.43
C ALA A 87 -17.76 24.62 -12.20
N LYS A 88 -17.43 25.81 -12.73
CA LYS A 88 -18.32 26.98 -12.68
C LYS A 88 -19.53 26.78 -13.59
N GLU A 89 -19.33 26.30 -14.82
CA GLU A 89 -20.39 26.00 -15.78
C GLU A 89 -21.35 24.94 -15.21
N LEU A 90 -20.81 23.87 -14.64
CA LEU A 90 -21.59 22.85 -13.96
C LEU A 90 -22.41 23.43 -12.80
N ARG A 91 -21.84 24.31 -11.96
CA ARG A 91 -22.61 24.97 -10.89
C ARG A 91 -23.70 25.89 -11.43
N ALA A 92 -23.47 26.56 -12.57
CA ALA A 92 -24.45 27.45 -13.18
C ALA A 92 -25.72 26.71 -13.64
N ILE A 93 -25.58 25.45 -14.09
CA ILE A 93 -26.71 24.57 -14.41
C ILE A 93 -27.24 23.80 -13.18
N GLY A 94 -26.83 24.17 -11.97
CA GLY A 94 -27.29 23.57 -10.71
C GLY A 94 -26.59 22.28 -10.30
N TYR A 95 -25.56 21.82 -11.02
CA TYR A 95 -24.80 20.62 -10.63
C TYR A 95 -23.97 20.90 -9.37
N ARG A 96 -24.26 20.16 -8.29
CA ARG A 96 -23.45 20.13 -7.07
C ARG A 96 -22.63 18.84 -7.06
N GLY A 97 -21.33 18.96 -7.30
CA GLY A 97 -20.40 17.83 -7.16
C GLY A 97 -20.32 17.39 -5.70
N ARG A 98 -20.98 16.29 -5.36
CA ARG A 98 -20.90 15.65 -4.04
C ARG A 98 -19.70 14.71 -4.01
N TYR A 99 -18.89 14.83 -2.97
CA TYR A 99 -17.80 13.90 -2.67
C TYR A 99 -18.11 13.20 -1.35
N ALA A 100 -17.64 11.96 -1.22
CA ALA A 100 -17.79 11.23 0.03
C ALA A 100 -16.96 11.90 1.13
N SER A 101 -17.60 12.17 2.25
CA SER A 101 -17.01 12.63 3.49
C SER A 101 -16.13 11.55 4.12
N ALA A 102 -15.29 11.94 5.09
CA ALA A 102 -14.45 10.98 5.79
C ALA A 102 -15.27 9.95 6.59
N GLY A 103 -16.44 10.35 7.13
CA GLY A 103 -17.35 9.47 7.86
C GLY A 103 -17.98 8.42 6.94
N GLU A 104 -18.60 8.85 5.84
CA GLU A 104 -19.23 7.95 4.87
C GLU A 104 -18.24 6.91 4.31
N VAL A 105 -16.98 7.30 4.08
CA VAL A 105 -15.94 6.37 3.62
C VAL A 105 -15.54 5.39 4.72
N LEU A 106 -15.47 5.83 5.98
CA LEU A 106 -15.20 4.94 7.09
C LEU A 106 -16.33 3.92 7.27
N ASP A 107 -17.58 4.37 7.21
CA ASP A 107 -18.75 3.50 7.35
C ASP A 107 -18.83 2.50 6.20
N LEU A 108 -18.59 2.95 4.96
CA LEU A 108 -18.47 2.08 3.78
C LEU A 108 -17.42 0.99 3.98
N MET A 109 -16.21 1.38 4.39
CA MET A 109 -15.12 0.41 4.58
C MET A 109 -15.36 -0.51 5.78
N THR A 110 -16.05 -0.03 6.81
CA THR A 110 -16.46 -0.85 7.97
C THR A 110 -17.45 -1.92 7.54
N GLU A 111 -18.51 -1.55 6.83
CA GLU A 111 -19.49 -2.53 6.34
C GLU A 111 -18.85 -3.48 5.32
N ALA A 112 -17.96 -2.99 4.46
CA ALA A 112 -17.20 -3.85 3.58
C ALA A 112 -16.36 -4.87 4.39
N HIS A 113 -15.64 -4.44 5.42
CA HIS A 113 -14.88 -5.34 6.28
C HIS A 113 -15.74 -6.37 7.02
N ASN A 114 -16.91 -5.96 7.53
CA ASN A 114 -17.89 -6.85 8.19
C ASN A 114 -18.35 -7.97 7.26
N ARG A 115 -18.64 -7.61 6.00
CA ARG A 115 -19.19 -8.53 4.99
C ARG A 115 -18.13 -9.26 4.19
N ALA A 116 -16.85 -8.95 4.37
CA ALA A 116 -15.79 -9.39 3.46
C ALA A 116 -15.64 -10.92 3.34
N LEU A 117 -16.05 -11.67 4.38
CA LEU A 117 -15.94 -13.13 4.45
C LEU A 117 -17.28 -13.86 4.25
N ASP A 118 -18.37 -13.11 4.05
CA ASP A 118 -19.72 -13.64 3.79
C ASP A 118 -19.79 -14.23 2.37
N ASP A 119 -20.68 -15.20 2.16
CA ASP A 119 -20.90 -15.81 0.84
C ASP A 119 -21.55 -14.82 -0.14
N VAL A 120 -22.44 -13.96 0.35
CA VAL A 120 -23.11 -12.92 -0.45
C VAL A 120 -22.67 -11.55 0.01
N ARG A 121 -21.88 -10.88 -0.83
CA ARG A 121 -21.21 -9.62 -0.49
C ARG A 121 -21.82 -8.43 -1.22
N PRO A 122 -22.25 -7.38 -0.50
CA PRO A 122 -22.81 -6.20 -1.14
C PRO A 122 -21.71 -5.43 -1.89
N SER A 123 -22.02 -4.94 -3.08
CA SER A 123 -21.11 -4.01 -3.77
C SER A 123 -20.99 -2.70 -3.01
N ALA A 124 -19.90 -1.95 -3.22
CA ALA A 124 -19.78 -0.60 -2.64
C ALA A 124 -20.97 0.31 -2.97
N ARG A 125 -21.53 0.18 -4.18
CA ARG A 125 -22.74 0.92 -4.57
C ARG A 125 -23.95 0.52 -3.75
N ALA A 126 -24.11 -0.77 -3.44
CA ALA A 126 -25.20 -1.25 -2.61
C ALA A 126 -25.07 -0.76 -1.16
N ILE A 127 -23.86 -0.80 -0.60
CA ILE A 127 -23.57 -0.24 0.73
C ILE A 127 -23.86 1.27 0.74
N LEU A 128 -23.31 2.00 -0.24
CA LEU A 128 -23.52 3.45 -0.36
C LEU A 128 -24.99 3.80 -0.55
N ARG A 129 -25.79 2.98 -1.25
CA ARG A 129 -27.23 3.24 -1.43
C ARG A 129 -27.95 3.33 -0.09
N GLN A 130 -27.56 2.48 0.87
CA GLN A 130 -28.14 2.50 2.22
C GLN A 130 -27.66 3.71 3.05
N GLN A 131 -26.44 4.18 2.80
CA GLN A 131 -25.82 5.30 3.55
C GLN A 131 -26.22 6.67 3.04
N VAL A 132 -26.27 6.85 1.71
CA VAL A 132 -26.35 8.16 1.06
C VAL A 132 -27.53 8.32 0.11
N GLY A 133 -28.31 7.26 -0.14
CA GLY A 133 -29.46 7.24 -1.04
C GLY A 133 -29.17 6.73 -2.46
N GLU A 134 -30.23 6.48 -3.23
CA GLU A 134 -30.18 5.92 -4.59
C GLU A 134 -29.45 6.81 -5.60
N ASP A 135 -29.63 8.13 -5.50
CA ASP A 135 -29.15 9.08 -6.51
C ASP A 135 -27.64 9.31 -6.44
N ASP A 136 -27.08 9.32 -5.24
CA ASP A 136 -25.68 9.67 -5.01
C ASP A 136 -24.75 8.46 -4.91
N ALA A 137 -25.27 7.29 -4.50
CA ALA A 137 -24.47 6.06 -4.42
C ALA A 137 -23.74 5.67 -5.72
N PRO A 138 -24.35 5.73 -6.92
CA PRO A 138 -23.68 5.38 -8.17
C PRO A 138 -22.51 6.31 -8.47
N ARG A 139 -22.68 7.61 -8.20
CA ARG A 139 -21.67 8.65 -8.45
C ARG A 139 -20.51 8.55 -7.45
N LEU A 140 -20.81 8.36 -6.17
CA LEU A 140 -19.79 8.19 -5.15
C LEU A 140 -18.99 6.90 -5.36
N ALA A 141 -19.64 5.80 -5.74
CA ALA A 141 -19.00 4.52 -5.98
C ALA A 141 -17.90 4.59 -7.07
N THR A 142 -18.08 5.40 -8.11
CA THR A 142 -17.10 5.57 -9.20
C THR A 142 -16.03 6.62 -8.91
N THR A 143 -16.20 7.39 -7.83
CA THR A 143 -15.29 8.47 -7.48
C THR A 143 -14.13 7.97 -6.61
N LYS A 144 -12.93 8.51 -6.83
CA LYS A 144 -11.77 8.27 -5.96
C LYS A 144 -11.92 9.09 -4.68
N SER A 145 -11.67 8.46 -3.53
CA SER A 145 -11.64 9.14 -2.26
C SER A 145 -10.23 9.18 -1.67
N ARG A 146 -9.84 10.34 -1.14
CA ARG A 146 -8.60 10.51 -0.36
C ARG A 146 -8.67 9.86 1.02
N TYR A 147 -9.87 9.53 1.50
CA TYR A 147 -10.11 9.07 2.87
C TYR A 147 -9.98 7.55 3.05
N ILE A 148 -9.90 6.77 1.97
CA ILE A 148 -9.81 5.30 2.02
C ILE A 148 -8.60 4.87 2.88
N LYS A 149 -7.44 5.48 2.68
CA LYS A 149 -6.23 5.16 3.44
C LYS A 149 -6.41 5.36 4.94
N SER A 150 -7.02 6.48 5.34
CA SER A 150 -7.30 6.77 6.75
C SER A 150 -8.32 5.79 7.33
N ALA A 151 -9.36 5.42 6.58
CA ALA A 151 -10.32 4.41 7.00
C ALA A 151 -9.67 3.04 7.20
N MET A 152 -8.84 2.58 6.26
CA MET A 152 -8.07 1.32 6.36
C MET A 152 -7.11 1.28 7.54
N GLN A 153 -6.56 2.43 7.94
CA GLN A 153 -5.72 2.54 9.13
C GLN A 153 -6.54 2.43 10.42
N LYS A 154 -7.71 3.09 10.48
CA LYS A 154 -8.61 2.99 11.63
C LYS A 154 -9.17 1.57 11.82
N LEU A 155 -9.38 0.85 10.73
CA LEU A 155 -9.90 -0.52 10.74
C LEU A 155 -8.78 -1.56 10.86
N ALA A 156 -7.59 -1.19 11.35
CA ALA A 156 -6.47 -2.10 11.42
C ALA A 156 -6.67 -3.29 12.35
N ASP A 157 -7.45 -3.10 13.41
CA ASP A 157 -7.77 -4.13 14.37
C ASP A 157 -9.01 -4.98 14.01
N HIS A 158 -9.64 -4.71 12.86
CA HIS A 158 -10.81 -5.47 12.43
C HIS A 158 -10.45 -6.95 12.18
N PRO A 159 -11.30 -7.94 12.53
CA PRO A 159 -11.02 -9.36 12.32
C PRO A 159 -10.53 -9.71 10.90
N THR A 160 -11.23 -9.23 9.87
CA THR A 160 -10.83 -9.38 8.47
C THR A 160 -9.46 -8.76 8.17
N ALA A 161 -9.15 -7.60 8.75
CA ALA A 161 -7.87 -6.94 8.53
C ALA A 161 -6.73 -7.72 9.18
N ARG A 162 -6.95 -8.28 10.38
CA ARG A 162 -6.00 -9.16 11.06
C ARG A 162 -5.75 -10.46 10.30
N LEU A 163 -6.80 -11.08 9.75
CA LEU A 163 -6.67 -12.25 8.88
C LEU A 163 -5.83 -11.94 7.65
N MET A 164 -6.14 -10.84 6.95
CA MET A 164 -5.37 -10.42 5.79
C MET A 164 -3.91 -10.13 6.15
N GLU A 165 -3.64 -9.58 7.32
CA GLU A 165 -2.28 -9.30 7.79
C GLU A 165 -1.50 -10.58 8.13
N ALA A 166 -2.14 -11.53 8.82
CA ALA A 166 -1.56 -12.83 9.14
C ALA A 166 -1.15 -13.61 7.87
N GLU A 167 -1.96 -13.53 6.81
CA GLU A 167 -1.72 -14.20 5.53
C GLU A 167 -0.93 -13.33 4.52
N GLY A 168 -0.38 -12.19 4.94
CA GLY A 168 0.46 -11.34 4.08
C GLY A 168 -0.28 -10.59 2.97
N MET A 169 -1.62 -10.50 3.02
CA MET A 169 -2.50 -9.81 2.06
C MET A 169 -2.78 -8.34 2.41
N ARG A 170 -2.09 -7.80 3.42
CA ARG A 170 -2.25 -6.42 3.92
C ARG A 170 -0.93 -5.66 4.02
N THR A 171 -0.03 -5.82 3.06
CA THR A 171 1.21 -5.04 3.00
C THR A 171 0.94 -3.57 2.64
N ALA A 172 1.96 -2.70 2.79
CA ALA A 172 1.87 -1.31 2.35
C ALA A 172 1.52 -1.17 0.85
N ARG A 173 1.99 -2.10 0.01
CA ARG A 173 1.64 -2.15 -1.42
C ARG A 173 0.16 -2.47 -1.61
N ASP A 174 -0.35 -3.40 -0.83
CA ASP A 174 -1.74 -3.86 -0.91
C ASP A 174 -2.73 -2.77 -0.51
N VAL A 175 -2.43 -2.09 0.60
CA VAL A 175 -3.20 -0.92 1.03
C VAL A 175 -3.13 0.18 -0.03
N SER A 176 -1.97 0.39 -0.67
CA SER A 176 -1.83 1.36 -1.77
C SER A 176 -2.71 0.99 -2.97
N GLU A 177 -2.76 -0.29 -3.36
CA GLU A 177 -3.62 -0.76 -4.46
C GLU A 177 -5.11 -0.61 -4.16
N ILE A 178 -5.55 -0.95 -2.94
CA ILE A 178 -6.92 -0.69 -2.48
C ILE A 178 -7.25 0.82 -2.56
N CYS A 179 -6.30 1.68 -2.19
CA CYS A 179 -6.51 3.13 -2.16
C CYS A 179 -6.36 3.85 -3.52
N LYS A 180 -5.82 3.18 -4.55
CA LYS A 180 -5.56 3.82 -5.85
C LYS A 180 -6.83 4.02 -6.67
N SER A 181 -7.81 3.14 -6.48
CA SER A 181 -9.03 3.03 -7.28
C SER A 181 -10.18 3.92 -6.76
N SER A 182 -11.35 3.79 -7.40
CA SER A 182 -12.62 4.37 -6.91
C SER A 182 -13.09 3.69 -5.62
N LEU A 183 -14.10 4.23 -4.93
CA LEU A 183 -14.70 3.56 -3.77
C LEU A 183 -15.14 2.11 -4.08
N ALA A 184 -15.76 1.89 -5.23
CA ALA A 184 -16.11 0.55 -5.69
C ALA A 184 -14.91 -0.33 -5.96
N GLY A 185 -13.87 0.21 -6.60
CA GLY A 185 -12.63 -0.52 -6.83
C GLY A 185 -11.91 -0.88 -5.52
N GLY A 186 -11.96 -0.01 -4.52
CA GLY A 186 -11.34 -0.24 -3.21
C GLY A 186 -12.02 -1.37 -2.46
N VAL A 187 -13.36 -1.38 -2.41
CA VAL A 187 -14.14 -2.48 -1.81
C VAL A 187 -13.93 -3.80 -2.57
N ALA A 188 -13.93 -3.77 -3.90
CA ALA A 188 -13.67 -4.98 -4.70
C ALA A 188 -12.26 -5.53 -4.45
N ALA A 189 -11.24 -4.67 -4.40
CA ALA A 189 -9.86 -5.07 -4.08
C ALA A 189 -9.74 -5.62 -2.65
N LEU A 190 -10.46 -5.03 -1.69
CA LEU A 190 -10.54 -5.56 -0.33
C LEU A 190 -11.12 -6.99 -0.32
N TYR A 191 -12.24 -7.22 -1.02
CA TYR A 191 -12.88 -8.54 -1.10
C TYR A 191 -11.99 -9.59 -1.75
N GLN A 192 -11.35 -9.25 -2.87
CA GLN A 192 -10.40 -10.16 -3.53
C GLN A 192 -9.28 -10.58 -2.58
N ARG A 193 -8.74 -9.64 -1.80
CA ARG A 193 -7.66 -9.93 -0.86
C ARG A 193 -8.13 -10.72 0.35
N ALA A 194 -9.33 -10.44 0.84
CA ALA A 194 -9.96 -11.22 1.90
C ALA A 194 -10.22 -12.67 1.46
N ASP A 195 -10.63 -12.90 0.21
CA ASP A 195 -10.81 -14.24 -0.35
C ASP A 195 -9.51 -15.02 -0.42
N VAL A 196 -8.45 -14.37 -0.91
CA VAL A 196 -7.13 -15.01 -0.97
C VAL A 196 -6.64 -15.33 0.44
N ALA A 197 -6.78 -14.41 1.40
CA ALA A 197 -6.42 -14.66 2.79
C ALA A 197 -7.20 -15.84 3.39
N LYS A 198 -8.54 -15.89 3.20
CA LYS A 198 -9.38 -17.00 3.66
C LYS A 198 -8.93 -18.33 3.06
N ARG A 199 -8.58 -18.35 1.76
CA ARG A 199 -8.10 -19.55 1.08
C ARG A 199 -6.72 -19.99 1.59
N LEU A 200 -5.80 -19.07 1.83
CA LEU A 200 -4.47 -19.38 2.36
C LEU A 200 -4.55 -19.94 3.78
N ALA A 201 -5.35 -19.32 4.65
CA ALA A 201 -5.57 -19.84 6.00
C ALA A 201 -6.10 -21.28 5.97
N GLY A 202 -7.10 -21.56 5.12
CA GLY A 202 -7.63 -22.91 4.96
C GLY A 202 -6.61 -23.91 4.42
N LEU A 203 -5.72 -23.50 3.50
CA LEU A 203 -4.64 -24.37 3.01
C LEU A 203 -3.62 -24.69 4.12
N THR A 204 -3.24 -23.70 4.92
CA THR A 204 -2.33 -23.88 6.05
C THR A 204 -2.89 -24.88 7.06
N ASP A 205 -4.18 -24.81 7.37
CA ASP A 205 -4.86 -25.75 8.26
C ASP A 205 -4.87 -27.18 7.67
N THR A 206 -5.20 -27.33 6.38
CA THR A 206 -5.18 -28.64 5.72
C THR A 206 -3.78 -29.25 5.67
N GLN A 207 -2.74 -28.44 5.46
CA GLN A 207 -1.35 -28.90 5.46
C GLN A 207 -0.92 -29.37 6.85
N ALA A 208 -1.33 -28.67 7.91
CA ALA A 208 -1.07 -29.08 9.28
C ALA A 208 -1.72 -30.43 9.60
N GLU A 209 -2.96 -30.65 9.15
CA GLU A 209 -3.66 -31.92 9.35
C GLU A 209 -3.03 -33.06 8.54
N GLN A 210 -2.68 -32.82 7.27
CA GLN A 210 -1.95 -33.78 6.45
C GLN A 210 -0.59 -34.15 7.06
N ALA A 211 0.13 -33.18 7.63
CA ALA A 211 1.41 -33.46 8.29
C ALA A 211 1.24 -34.38 9.51
N ARG A 212 0.15 -34.22 10.28
CA ARG A 212 -0.19 -35.11 11.40
C ARG A 212 -0.54 -36.51 10.93
N GLU A 213 -1.34 -36.63 9.88
CA GLU A 213 -1.72 -37.92 9.31
C GLU A 213 -0.49 -38.67 8.75
N ILE A 214 0.37 -37.98 8.01
CA ILE A 214 1.64 -38.54 7.50
C ILE A 214 2.52 -39.01 8.65
N ALA A 215 2.64 -38.23 9.74
CA ALA A 215 3.40 -38.64 10.91
C ALA A 215 2.83 -39.90 11.56
N ALA A 216 1.50 -40.01 11.67
CA ALA A 216 0.82 -41.18 12.20
C ALA A 216 1.02 -42.42 11.30
N LEU A 217 0.91 -42.27 9.98
CA LEU A 217 1.14 -43.36 9.02
C LEU A 217 2.59 -43.83 9.04
N LYS A 218 3.56 -42.91 9.09
CA LYS A 218 4.99 -43.26 9.23
C LYS A 218 5.25 -44.04 10.52
N ALA A 219 4.66 -43.63 11.64
CA ALA A 219 4.80 -44.36 12.90
C ALA A 219 4.20 -45.78 12.83
N ARG A 220 3.08 -45.96 12.11
CA ARG A 220 2.49 -47.28 11.86
C ARG A 220 3.36 -48.14 10.95
N LEU A 221 3.94 -47.57 9.90
CA LEU A 221 4.84 -48.30 8.99
C LEU A 221 6.08 -48.81 9.72
N VAL A 222 6.75 -47.97 10.51
CA VAL A 222 7.91 -48.40 11.32
C VAL A 222 7.54 -49.54 12.28
N ALA A 223 6.34 -49.48 12.88
CA ALA A 223 5.85 -50.55 13.75
C ALA A 223 5.53 -51.86 13.00
N LEU A 224 5.19 -51.79 11.72
CA LEU A 224 4.98 -52.96 10.88
C LEU A 224 6.30 -53.54 10.36
N GLU A 225 7.20 -52.69 9.87
CA GLU A 225 8.55 -53.07 9.42
C GLU A 225 9.29 -53.80 10.54
N THR A 226 9.29 -53.25 11.77
CA THR A 226 9.90 -53.93 12.93
C THR A 226 9.28 -55.30 13.24
N ARG A 227 7.98 -55.51 13.01
CA ARG A 227 7.36 -56.84 13.17
C ARG A 227 7.77 -57.78 12.05
N GLN A 228 7.87 -57.26 10.83
CA GLN A 228 8.26 -58.02 9.65
C GLN A 228 9.72 -58.45 9.75
N ASP A 229 10.63 -57.57 10.17
CA ASP A 229 12.05 -57.90 10.41
C ASP A 229 12.20 -59.05 11.42
N VAL A 230 11.42 -59.02 12.50
CA VAL A 230 11.41 -60.13 13.47
C VAL A 230 10.88 -61.42 12.84
N ALA A 231 9.79 -61.35 12.07
CA ALA A 231 9.24 -62.52 11.40
C ALA A 231 10.20 -63.11 10.34
N GLU A 232 10.87 -62.27 9.55
CA GLU A 232 11.83 -62.67 8.51
C GLU A 232 13.15 -63.20 9.08
N SER A 233 13.55 -62.75 10.28
CA SER A 233 14.70 -63.32 10.99
C SER A 233 14.50 -64.77 11.48
N GLY A 234 13.27 -65.30 11.35
CA GLY A 234 12.91 -66.65 11.80
C GLY A 234 12.79 -66.79 13.31
N GLU A 235 13.05 -65.75 14.09
CA GLU A 235 12.84 -65.71 15.54
C GLU A 235 11.40 -65.30 15.86
N HIS A 236 10.67 -66.13 16.61
CA HIS A 236 9.35 -65.72 17.10
C HIS A 236 9.53 -64.58 18.13
N TRP A 237 8.73 -63.51 18.04
CA TRP A 237 8.86 -62.34 18.93
C TRP A 237 8.82 -62.68 20.43
N HIS A 238 8.17 -63.79 20.76
CA HIS A 238 8.12 -64.41 22.09
C HIS A 238 9.51 -64.76 22.64
N ASP A 239 10.40 -65.27 21.79
CA ASP A 239 11.75 -65.71 22.17
C ASP A 239 12.67 -64.51 22.34
N VAL A 240 12.57 -63.53 21.43
CA VAL A 240 13.23 -62.22 21.55
C VAL A 240 12.81 -61.52 22.85
N ALA A 241 11.52 -61.53 23.17
CA ALA A 241 11.00 -60.92 24.40
C ALA A 241 11.52 -61.60 25.68
N LYS A 242 11.63 -62.93 25.69
CA LYS A 242 12.21 -63.68 26.81
C LYS A 242 13.69 -63.38 27.00
N ARG A 243 14.48 -63.43 25.91
CA ARG A 243 15.92 -63.12 25.90
C ARG A 243 16.18 -61.70 26.43
N MET A 244 15.55 -60.69 25.82
CA MET A 244 15.70 -59.31 26.27
C MET A 244 15.25 -59.09 27.72
N ARG A 245 14.21 -59.81 28.18
CA ARG A 245 13.76 -59.72 29.58
C ARG A 245 14.79 -60.31 30.54
N SER A 246 15.42 -61.43 30.20
CA SER A 246 16.50 -62.01 30.99
C SER A 246 17.76 -61.12 31.04
N GLU A 247 17.98 -60.31 30.00
CA GLU A 247 19.04 -59.29 29.94
C GLU A 247 18.68 -57.99 30.71
N GLY A 248 17.50 -57.93 31.35
CA GLY A 248 17.06 -56.80 32.16
C GLY A 248 16.35 -55.69 31.38
N ALA A 249 15.99 -55.89 30.11
CA ALA A 249 15.28 -54.88 29.34
C ALA A 249 13.88 -54.59 29.93
N THR A 250 13.48 -53.31 29.84
CA THR A 250 12.14 -52.88 30.26
C THR A 250 11.09 -53.32 29.24
N TYR A 251 9.82 -53.48 29.68
CA TYR A 251 8.72 -53.83 28.78
C TYR A 251 8.56 -52.84 27.61
N GLY A 252 8.88 -51.56 27.82
CA GLY A 252 8.86 -50.54 26.76
C GLY A 252 9.96 -50.78 25.72
N SER A 253 11.17 -51.13 26.17
CA SER A 253 12.30 -51.45 25.29
C SER A 253 12.03 -52.70 24.44
N ILE A 254 11.44 -53.74 25.05
CA ILE A 254 11.07 -54.99 24.36
C ILE A 254 9.95 -54.74 23.34
N ALA A 255 8.93 -53.96 23.71
CA ALA A 255 7.85 -53.56 22.81
C ALA A 255 8.38 -52.82 21.56
N LYS A 256 9.36 -51.93 21.77
CA LYS A 256 10.00 -51.20 20.67
C LYS A 256 10.84 -52.11 19.77
N ALA A 257 11.57 -53.06 20.34
CA ALA A 257 12.43 -53.99 19.58
C ALA A 257 11.64 -55.05 18.80
N THR A 258 10.48 -55.47 19.31
CA THR A 258 9.64 -56.51 18.69
C THR A 258 8.47 -55.97 17.86
N GLY A 259 8.26 -54.65 17.87
CA GLY A 259 7.11 -53.98 17.26
C GLY A 259 5.76 -54.29 17.93
N GLN A 260 5.74 -55.02 19.06
CA GLN A 260 4.52 -55.41 19.77
C GLN A 260 4.05 -54.32 20.75
N GLY A 261 2.75 -54.30 21.06
CA GLY A 261 2.22 -53.38 22.08
C GLY A 261 2.76 -53.72 23.48
N ARG A 262 3.09 -52.71 24.29
CA ARG A 262 3.61 -52.90 25.66
C ARG A 262 2.73 -53.84 26.51
N SER A 263 1.40 -53.71 26.40
CA SER A 263 0.45 -54.58 27.09
C SER A 263 0.50 -56.03 26.61
N ALA A 264 0.70 -56.26 25.31
CA ALA A 264 0.84 -57.61 24.76
C ALA A 264 2.13 -58.28 25.26
N VAL A 265 3.24 -57.55 25.27
CA VAL A 265 4.53 -58.00 25.82
C VAL A 265 4.40 -58.30 27.32
N SER A 266 3.79 -57.41 28.09
CA SER A 266 3.58 -57.59 29.53
C SER A 266 2.72 -58.82 29.83
N ASN A 267 1.59 -58.98 29.14
CA ASN A 267 0.69 -60.11 29.34
C ASN A 267 1.35 -61.45 28.98
N TYR A 268 2.13 -61.49 27.90
CA TYR A 268 2.86 -62.68 27.52
C TYR A 268 3.94 -63.05 28.54
N LEU A 269 4.77 -62.08 28.95
CA LEU A 269 5.86 -62.32 29.91
C LEU A 269 5.34 -62.65 31.31
N LEU A 270 4.22 -62.07 31.76
CA LEU A 270 3.62 -62.40 33.06
C LEU A 270 3.00 -63.80 33.09
N ARG A 271 2.50 -64.29 31.95
CA ARG A 271 1.89 -65.64 31.84
C ARG A 271 2.92 -66.75 31.65
N ASN A 272 4.12 -66.41 31.17
CA ASN A 272 5.18 -67.37 30.82
C ASN A 272 6.50 -67.09 31.57
N ALA A 273 6.42 -66.36 32.68
CA ALA A 273 7.53 -66.16 33.63
C ALA A 273 7.68 -67.37 34.55
#